data_AF-A0AAI8MPV5-F1
#
_entry.id   AF-A0AAI8MPV5-F1
#
_cell.length_a   1.000
_cell.length_b   1.000
_cell.length_c   1.000
_cell.angle_alpha   90.00
_cell.angle_beta   90.00
_cell.angle_gamma   90.00
#
_symmetry.space_group_name_H-M   'P 1'
#
loop_
_entity.id
_entity.type
_entity.pdbx_description
1 polymer ?
#
loop_
_entity_poly.entity_id
_entity_poly.type
_entity_poly.pdbx_seq_one_letter_code
_entity_poly.pdbx_strand_id
1 'polypeptide(L)'
;MKLINLTLHNLTIHNGEGESTTIAPSGIVARVAAEKENTGCIDGIPVFKTSFGEIQDLPEAQEGVIYVASLLVVQAAKRADVFSPGELLRDEAGQPVGCLGLASHC
;
A
#
# COMPACT_ATOMS: atom_id res chain seq x y z
N MET A 1 17.21 1.29 10.84
CA MET A 1 16.10 0.59 10.15
C MET A 1 16.27 0.71 8.65
N LYS A 2 15.87 -0.31 7.89
CA LYS A 2 15.77 -0.32 6.43
C LYS A 2 14.30 -0.34 6.04
N LEU A 3 13.86 0.55 5.15
CA LEU A 3 12.52 0.51 4.58
C LEU A 3 12.56 -0.20 3.23
N ILE A 4 11.59 -1.08 2.98
CA ILE A 4 11.42 -1.82 1.73
C ILE A 4 10.03 -1.50 1.17
N ASN A 5 9.99 -0.89 -0.01
CA ASN A 5 8.77 -0.57 -0.72
C ASN A 5 8.26 -1.80 -1.50
N LEU A 6 7.16 -2.39 -1.03
CA LEU A 6 6.46 -3.51 -1.66
C LEU A 6 5.30 -3.04 -2.55
N THR A 7 5.30 -1.78 -2.98
CA THR A 7 4.34 -1.22 -3.94
C THR A 7 4.97 -1.11 -5.33
N LEU A 8 4.12 -0.85 -6.34
CA LEU A 8 4.53 -0.79 -7.76
C LEU A 8 5.30 0.48 -8.15
N HIS A 9 5.22 1.53 -7.35
CA HIS A 9 5.72 2.86 -7.74
C HIS A 9 6.65 3.42 -6.67
N ASN A 10 7.46 4.41 -7.07
CA ASN A 10 8.27 5.17 -6.12
C ASN A 10 7.39 5.70 -5.00
N LEU A 11 7.83 5.49 -3.76
CA LEU A 11 7.15 5.96 -2.58
C LEU A 11 7.92 7.15 -2.02
N THR A 12 7.38 8.35 -2.21
CA THR A 12 7.91 9.57 -1.59
C THR A 12 7.17 9.81 -0.27
N ILE A 13 7.90 9.82 0.84
CA ILE A 13 7.37 10.01 2.19
C ILE A 13 7.88 11.34 2.71
N HIS A 14 6.95 12.24 3.06
CA HIS A 14 7.23 13.52 3.70
C HIS A 14 7.13 13.36 5.22
N ASN A 15 8.02 14.01 5.97
CA ASN A 15 8.02 13.97 7.44
C ASN A 15 7.13 15.06 8.09
N GLY A 16 6.54 15.96 7.29
CA GLY A 16 5.75 17.09 7.79
C GLY A 16 6.57 18.34 8.14
N GLU A 17 7.89 18.25 8.12
CA GLU A 17 8.83 19.33 8.42
C GLU A 17 9.51 19.89 7.15
N GLY A 18 8.96 19.56 5.98
CA GLY A 18 9.47 19.99 4.68
C GLY A 18 10.52 19.06 4.06
N GLU A 19 10.93 18.00 4.75
CA GLU A 19 11.82 16.98 4.19
C GLU A 19 11.03 15.80 3.62
N SER A 20 11.63 15.12 2.65
CA SER A 20 11.05 13.92 2.05
C SER A 20 12.12 12.89 1.69
N THR A 21 11.74 11.61 1.74
CA THR A 21 12.56 10.49 1.27
C THR A 21 11.80 9.70 0.21
N THR A 22 12.44 9.43 -0.93
CA THR A 22 11.87 8.56 -1.97
C THR A 22 12.49 7.18 -1.93
N ILE A 23 11.64 6.15 -1.90
CA ILE A 23 12.03 4.75 -1.85
C ILE A 23 11.56 4.06 -3.14
N ALA A 24 12.52 3.57 -3.92
CA ALA A 24 12.22 2.82 -5.14
C ALA A 24 11.50 1.50 -4.84
N PRO A 25 10.62 1.01 -5.74
CA PRO A 25 10.04 -0.31 -5.64
C PRO A 25 11.13 -1.38 -5.43
N SER A 26 10.89 -2.31 -4.52
CA SER A 26 11.82 -3.41 -4.26
C SER A 26 11.88 -4.44 -5.40
N GLY A 27 10.95 -4.37 -6.35
CA GLY A 27 10.70 -5.40 -7.36
C GLY A 27 9.75 -6.50 -6.88
N ILE A 28 9.48 -6.59 -5.57
CA ILE A 28 8.48 -7.48 -4.97
C ILE A 28 7.23 -6.64 -4.67
N VAL A 29 6.05 -7.15 -5.02
CA VAL A 29 4.77 -6.45 -4.81
C VAL A 29 3.82 -7.30 -3.98
N ALA A 30 3.80 -7.04 -2.68
CA ALA A 30 2.89 -7.72 -1.76
C ALA A 30 1.43 -7.36 -2.08
N ARG A 31 0.56 -8.37 -2.12
CA ARG A 31 -0.86 -8.20 -2.44
C ARG A 31 -1.71 -9.21 -1.69
N VAL A 32 -2.96 -8.87 -1.47
CA VAL A 32 -3.99 -9.83 -1.04
C VAL A 32 -4.61 -10.42 -2.30
N ALA A 33 -4.70 -11.75 -2.39
CA ALA A 33 -5.38 -12.42 -3.49
C ALA A 33 -6.82 -11.88 -3.59
N ALA A 34 -7.27 -11.58 -4.80
CA ALA A 34 -8.59 -11.01 -5.02
C ALA A 34 -9.27 -11.70 -6.19
N GLU A 35 -10.46 -12.24 -5.95
CA GLU A 35 -11.31 -12.82 -6.99
C GLU A 35 -12.52 -11.92 -7.21
N LYS A 36 -12.87 -11.72 -8.48
CA LYS A 36 -14.00 -10.88 -8.88
C LYS A 36 -15.08 -11.74 -9.51
N GLU A 37 -16.27 -11.70 -8.93
CA GLU A 37 -17.45 -12.36 -9.45
C GLU A 37 -18.39 -11.31 -10.03
N ASN A 38 -18.83 -11.46 -11.29
CA ASN A 38 -19.87 -10.60 -11.85
C ASN A 38 -21.22 -10.98 -11.22
N THR A 39 -21.86 -10.01 -10.57
CA THR A 39 -23.12 -10.18 -9.83
C THR A 39 -24.33 -9.56 -10.53
N GLY A 40 -24.15 -9.00 -11.72
CA GLY A 40 -25.21 -8.39 -12.52
C GLY A 40 -24.82 -7.05 -13.13
N CYS A 41 -25.82 -6.19 -13.37
CA CYS A 41 -25.60 -4.83 -13.86
C CYS A 41 -26.62 -3.84 -13.28
N ILE A 42 -26.22 -2.57 -13.20
CA ILE A 42 -27.09 -1.42 -12.90
C ILE A 42 -27.02 -0.51 -14.11
N ASP A 43 -28.14 -0.26 -14.79
CA ASP A 43 -28.22 0.54 -16.03
C ASP A 43 -27.18 0.14 -17.10
N GLY A 44 -26.93 -1.17 -17.25
CA GLY A 44 -25.95 -1.71 -18.20
C GLY A 44 -24.50 -1.68 -17.72
N ILE A 45 -24.22 -1.15 -16.53
CA ILE A 45 -22.88 -1.12 -15.93
C ILE A 45 -22.67 -2.41 -15.12
N PRO A 46 -21.65 -3.24 -15.44
CA PRO A 46 -21.42 -4.51 -14.73
C PRO A 46 -21.00 -4.27 -13.27
N VAL A 47 -21.59 -5.04 -12.36
CA VAL A 47 -21.31 -4.98 -10.92
C VAL A 47 -20.54 -6.22 -10.50
N PHE A 48 -19.39 -6.03 -9.86
CA PHE A 48 -18.54 -7.12 -9.39
C PHE A 48 -18.50 -7.15 -7.87
N LYS A 49 -18.66 -8.35 -7.30
CA LYS A 49 -18.29 -8.63 -5.92
C LYS A 49 -16.83 -9.07 -5.89
N THR A 50 -16.04 -8.49 -4.98
CA THR A 50 -14.65 -8.90 -4.77
C THR A 50 -14.55 -9.71 -3.47
N SER A 51 -14.00 -10.90 -3.54
CA SER A 51 -13.57 -11.69 -2.37
C SER A 51 -12.06 -11.58 -2.22
N PHE A 52 -11.60 -11.44 -0.98
CA PHE A 52 -10.17 -11.37 -0.65
C PHE A 52 -9.73 -12.69 -0.02
N GLY A 53 -8.59 -13.22 -0.47
CA GLY A 53 -7.97 -14.45 0.00
C GLY A 53 -6.66 -14.19 0.74
N GLU A 54 -5.70 -15.10 0.56
CA GLU A 54 -4.41 -15.05 1.24
C GLU A 54 -3.50 -13.92 0.75
N ILE A 55 -2.56 -13.52 1.61
CA ILE A 55 -1.49 -12.59 1.24
C ILE A 55 -0.44 -13.34 0.40
N GLN A 56 0.03 -12.68 -0.65
CA GLN A 56 1.11 -13.14 -1.52
C GLN A 56 2.25 -12.13 -1.47
N ASP A 57 3.48 -12.63 -1.61
CA ASP A 57 4.70 -11.84 -1.78
C ASP A 57 4.99 -10.85 -0.63
N LEU A 58 4.50 -11.13 0.57
CA LEU A 58 4.89 -10.42 1.80
C LEU A 58 6.02 -11.20 2.49
N PRO A 59 7.26 -10.69 2.52
CA PRO A 59 8.37 -11.38 3.18
C PRO A 59 8.15 -11.53 4.69
N GLU A 60 8.75 -12.55 5.28
CA GLU A 60 8.80 -12.74 6.74
C GLU A 60 9.41 -11.54 7.46
N ALA A 61 9.03 -11.34 8.73
CA ALA A 61 9.55 -10.25 9.54
C ALA A 61 11.06 -10.38 9.73
N GLN A 62 11.78 -9.27 9.63
CA GLN A 62 13.24 -9.22 9.77
C GLN A 62 13.65 -8.09 10.70
N GLU A 63 14.60 -8.37 11.59
CA GLU A 63 15.11 -7.38 12.56
C GLU A 63 15.63 -6.13 11.84
N GLY A 64 15.14 -4.96 12.26
CA GLY A 64 15.53 -3.68 11.66
C GLY A 64 14.99 -3.42 10.25
N VAL A 65 14.06 -4.21 9.73
CA VAL A 65 13.40 -4.01 8.43
C VAL A 65 11.93 -3.61 8.63
N ILE A 66 11.49 -2.61 7.87
CA ILE A 66 10.10 -2.19 7.75
C ILE A 66 9.65 -2.38 6.31
N TYR A 67 8.47 -2.98 6.12
CA TYR A 67 7.86 -3.14 4.82
C TYR A 67 6.75 -2.10 4.62
N VAL A 68 6.71 -1.49 3.43
CA VAL A 68 5.59 -0.62 3.04
C VAL A 68 4.79 -1.27 1.92
N ALA A 69 3.52 -1.55 2.16
CA ALA A 69 2.62 -2.22 1.24
C ALA A 69 1.29 -1.45 1.10
N SER A 70 0.33 -1.99 0.35
CA SER A 70 -1.01 -1.40 0.26
C SER A 70 -1.78 -1.55 1.58
N LEU A 71 -2.74 -0.65 1.84
CA LEU A 71 -3.61 -0.70 3.03
C LEU A 71 -4.23 -2.10 3.24
N LEU A 72 -4.72 -2.70 2.15
CA LEU A 72 -5.35 -4.02 2.20
C LEU A 72 -4.39 -5.11 2.71
N VAL A 73 -3.11 -5.06 2.30
CA VAL A 73 -2.08 -5.98 2.80
C VAL A 73 -1.82 -5.75 4.28
N VAL A 74 -1.71 -4.51 4.74
CA VAL A 74 -1.48 -4.22 6.16
C VAL A 74 -2.63 -4.75 7.02
N GLN A 75 -3.86 -4.49 6.61
CA GLN A 75 -5.07 -4.94 7.32
C GLN A 75 -5.19 -6.47 7.36
N ALA A 76 -4.82 -7.15 6.28
CA ALA A 76 -4.79 -8.61 6.24
C ALA A 76 -3.64 -9.18 7.08
N ALA A 77 -2.46 -8.57 7.03
CA ALA A 77 -1.25 -9.08 7.68
C ALA A 77 -1.30 -8.94 9.20
N LYS A 78 -1.89 -7.84 9.71
CA LYS A 78 -1.92 -7.48 11.13
C LYS A 78 -0.53 -7.55 11.79
N ARG A 79 0.48 -7.10 11.06
CA ARG A 79 1.90 -7.15 11.43
C ARG A 79 2.40 -5.77 11.84
N ALA A 80 3.19 -5.72 12.90
CA ALA A 80 3.76 -4.47 13.42
C ALA A 80 4.89 -3.89 12.56
N ASP A 81 5.49 -4.69 11.67
CA ASP A 81 6.58 -4.29 10.77
C ASP A 81 6.10 -3.92 9.35
N VAL A 82 4.79 -3.92 9.11
CA VAL A 82 4.19 -3.65 7.80
C VAL A 82 3.29 -2.41 7.89
N PHE A 83 3.56 -1.41 7.07
CA PHE A 83 2.86 -0.13 7.06
C PHE A 83 2.30 0.17 5.68
N SER A 84 1.32 1.07 5.62
CA SER A 84 0.89 1.66 4.36
C SER A 84 1.48 3.07 4.20
N PRO A 85 1.54 3.61 2.97
CA PRO A 85 1.66 5.05 2.79
C PRO A 85 0.62 5.78 3.65
N GLY A 86 1.02 6.92 4.23
CA GLY A 86 0.15 7.77 5.05
C GLY A 86 -0.79 8.63 4.19
N GLU A 87 -1.08 9.84 4.67
CA GLU A 87 -2.00 10.76 3.99
C GLU A 87 -1.45 11.16 2.61
N LEU A 88 -2.27 11.05 1.56
CA LEU A 88 -1.87 11.41 0.20
C LEU A 88 -1.67 12.92 0.07
N LEU A 89 -0.46 13.34 -0.30
CA LEU A 89 -0.15 14.73 -0.59
C LEU A 89 -0.31 15.01 -2.08
N ARG A 90 -0.86 16.19 -2.39
CA ARG A 90 -1.09 16.66 -3.75
C ARG A 90 -0.46 18.04 -3.95
N ASP A 91 0.01 18.32 -5.15
CA ASP A 91 0.43 19.67 -5.53
C ASP A 91 -0.77 20.60 -5.83
N GLU A 92 -0.49 21.85 -6.20
CA GLU A 92 -1.50 22.86 -6.56
C GLU A 92 -2.37 22.44 -7.76
N ALA A 93 -1.85 21.57 -8.64
CA ALA A 93 -2.59 21.01 -9.77
C ALA A 93 -3.40 19.74 -9.39
N GLY A 94 -3.38 19.35 -8.10
CA GLY A 94 -4.06 18.18 -7.58
C GLY A 94 -3.35 16.86 -7.87
N GLN A 95 -2.12 16.86 -8.40
CA GLN A 95 -1.37 15.66 -8.73
C GLN A 95 -0.74 15.05 -7.47
N PRO A 96 -0.77 13.71 -7.30
CA PRO A 96 -0.04 13.02 -6.24
C PRO A 96 1.46 13.33 -6.27
N VAL A 97 2.01 13.81 -5.16
CA VAL A 97 3.47 14.08 -5.01
C VAL A 97 4.15 13.18 -3.98
N GLY A 98 3.36 12.50 -3.15
CA GLY A 98 3.87 11.59 -2.11
C GLY A 98 2.83 11.35 -1.03
N CYS A 99 3.27 10.91 0.14
CA CYS A 99 2.44 10.80 1.32
C CYS A 99 3.08 11.45 2.55
N LEU A 100 2.27 11.92 3.49
CA LEU A 100 2.71 12.36 4.81
C LEU A 100 2.84 11.14 5.72
N GLY A 101 4.07 10.80 6.09
CA GLY A 101 4.39 9.70 6.98
C GLY A 101 3.93 8.31 6.48
N LEU A 102 3.88 7.37 7.42
CA LEU A 102 3.40 6.00 7.23
C LEU A 102 2.25 5.74 8.21
N ALA A 103 1.33 4.86 7.83
CA ALA A 103 0.20 4.48 8.67
C ALA A 103 0.27 3.01 9.08
N SER A 104 0.09 2.77 10.38
CA SER A 104 -0.13 1.45 10.96
C SER A 104 -1.63 1.18 11.08
N HIS A 105 -2.05 -0.05 10.78
CA HIS A 105 -3.45 -0.48 10.88
C HIS A 105 -3.48 -1.75 11.73
N CYS A 106 -3.37 -1.57 13.04
CA CYS A 106 -3.46 -2.62 14.05
C CYS A 106 -4.73 -2.49 14.89
#